data_AF-A0A7V9AKH9-F1
#
_entry.id   AF-A0A7V9AKH9-F1
#
_cell.length_a   1.000
_cell.length_b   1.000
_cell.length_c   1.000
_cell.angle_alpha   90.00
_cell.angle_beta   90.00
_cell.angle_gamma   90.00
#
_symmetry.space_group_name_H-M   'P 1'
#
loop_
_entity.id
_entity.type
_entity.pdbx_description
1 polymer ?
#
loop_
_entity_poly.entity_id
_entity_poly.type
_entity_poly.pdbx_seq_one_letter_code
_entity_poly.pdbx_strand_id
1 'polypeptide(L)'
;MSDLRPHPLGGLSGEVTLDAAERGQQGRALTRDRSRVNLPVEVEIVESDMTDPADLRRALDGIDRAFLKKVVHDNGNHFAAVASEVG
;
A
#
# COMPACT_ATOMS: atom_id res chain seq x y z
N MET A 1 -4.87 19.23 -21.69
CA MET A 1 -5.09 19.44 -20.25
C MET A 1 -5.44 18.08 -19.67
N SER A 2 -4.48 17.37 -19.08
CA SER A 2 -4.74 16.05 -18.50
C SER A 2 -5.70 16.19 -17.34
N ASP A 3 -6.83 15.52 -17.48
CA ASP A 3 -7.84 15.32 -16.44
C ASP A 3 -7.18 14.57 -15.27
N LEU A 4 -6.75 15.33 -14.26
CA LEU A 4 -6.13 14.79 -13.05
C LEU A 4 -7.24 14.21 -12.19
N ARG A 5 -7.72 13.02 -12.55
CA ARG A 5 -8.54 12.20 -11.66
C ARG A 5 -7.75 12.04 -10.34
N PRO A 6 -8.37 12.28 -9.16
CA PRO A 6 -7.67 12.10 -7.89
C PRO A 6 -7.17 10.66 -7.81
N HIS A 7 -5.84 10.49 -7.78
CA HIS A 7 -5.24 9.16 -7.78
C HIS A 7 -5.32 8.57 -6.37
N PRO A 8 -5.81 7.34 -6.24
CA PRO A 8 -6.27 6.82 -4.97
C PRO A 8 -5.11 6.48 -4.00
N LEU A 9 -3.93 6.22 -4.57
CA LEU A 9 -2.59 6.31 -3.98
C LEU A 9 -1.69 6.83 -5.11
N GLY A 10 -0.82 7.82 -4.90
CA GLY A 10 -0.19 8.60 -5.98
C GLY A 10 0.24 7.81 -7.25
N GLY A 11 -0.38 8.13 -8.39
CA GLY A 11 -0.04 7.57 -9.71
C GLY A 11 -0.13 6.04 -9.75
N LEU A 12 1.04 5.43 -9.93
CA LEU A 12 1.24 4.00 -10.15
C LEU A 12 0.80 3.11 -8.98
N SER A 13 0.90 3.56 -7.72
CA SER A 13 0.42 2.76 -6.58
C SER A 13 -1.10 2.57 -6.61
N GLY A 14 -1.83 3.59 -7.09
CA GLY A 14 -3.27 3.53 -7.26
C GLY A 14 -3.67 2.60 -8.38
N GLU A 15 -3.00 2.67 -9.53
CA GLU A 15 -3.29 1.80 -10.69
C GLU A 15 -3.07 0.31 -10.36
N VAL A 16 -1.96 -0.04 -9.69
CA VAL A 16 -1.70 -1.43 -9.27
C VAL A 16 -2.77 -1.93 -8.30
N THR A 17 -3.23 -1.06 -7.39
CA THR A 17 -4.26 -1.42 -6.42
C THR A 17 -5.62 -1.65 -7.10
N LEU A 18 -5.97 -0.82 -8.09
CA LEU A 18 -7.18 -0.97 -8.88
C LEU A 18 -7.16 -2.24 -9.74
N ASP A 19 -6.05 -2.51 -10.44
CA ASP A 19 -5.90 -3.73 -11.26
C ASP A 19 -6.00 -5.01 -10.40
N ALA A 20 -5.42 -5.01 -9.20
CA ALA A 20 -5.57 -6.12 -8.26
C ALA A 20 -7.04 -6.34 -7.86
N ALA A 21 -7.74 -5.26 -7.50
CA ALA A 21 -9.16 -5.31 -7.13
C ALA A 21 -10.06 -5.77 -8.30
N GLU A 22 -9.84 -5.25 -9.51
CA GLU A 22 -10.57 -5.66 -10.73
C GLU A 22 -10.39 -7.15 -11.06
N ARG A 23 -9.24 -7.73 -10.67
CA ARG A 23 -8.96 -9.17 -10.82
C ARG A 23 -9.51 -10.03 -9.68
N GLY A 24 -10.26 -9.45 -8.75
CA GLY A 24 -10.82 -10.16 -7.59
C GLY A 24 -9.78 -10.56 -6.54
N GLN A 25 -8.58 -9.96 -6.56
CA GLN A 25 -7.61 -10.15 -5.50
C GLN A 25 -7.99 -9.27 -4.30
N GLN A 26 -7.88 -9.83 -3.10
CA GLN A 26 -8.03 -9.06 -1.88
C GLN A 26 -6.81 -8.16 -1.73
N GLY A 27 -7.04 -6.84 -1.73
CA GLY A 27 -5.98 -5.83 -1.65
C GLY A 27 -5.99 -5.11 -0.31
N ARG A 28 -4.79 -4.82 0.20
CA ARG A 28 -4.58 -3.92 1.35
C ARG A 28 -3.72 -2.73 0.94
N ALA A 29 -4.18 -1.53 1.24
CA ALA A 29 -3.52 -0.28 0.98
C ALA A 29 -3.01 0.35 2.28
N LEU A 30 -1.71 0.62 2.35
CA LEU A 30 -1.08 1.29 3.48
C LEU A 30 -1.01 2.79 3.25
N THR A 31 -1.46 3.56 4.24
CA THR A 31 -1.35 5.02 4.26
C THR A 31 -1.02 5.51 5.66
N ARG A 32 -0.39 6.68 5.78
CA ARG A 32 -0.27 7.36 7.08
C ARG A 32 -1.50 8.19 7.43
N ASP A 33 -2.36 8.44 6.44
CA ASP A 33 -3.54 9.29 6.57
C ASP A 33 -4.64 8.75 5.66
N ARG A 34 -5.68 8.18 6.26
CA ARG A 34 -6.82 7.60 5.53
C ARG A 34 -7.62 8.65 4.76
N SER A 35 -7.65 9.90 5.21
CA SER A 35 -8.40 10.97 4.53
C SER A 35 -7.86 11.32 3.14
N ARG A 36 -6.62 10.90 2.85
CA ARG A 36 -5.92 11.15 1.58
C ARG A 36 -6.09 10.03 0.56
N VAL A 37 -6.82 8.97 0.92
CA VAL A 37 -7.01 7.77 0.10
C VAL A 37 -8.43 7.75 -0.44
N ASN A 38 -8.57 7.52 -1.74
CA ASN A 38 -9.87 7.41 -2.41
C ASN A 38 -9.94 6.10 -3.21
N LEU A 39 -9.85 4.97 -2.51
CA LEU A 39 -9.87 3.63 -3.11
C LEU A 39 -11.27 3.01 -3.11
N PRO A 40 -11.55 2.03 -4.01
CA PRO A 40 -12.78 1.24 -3.97
C PRO A 40 -12.96 0.53 -2.63
N VAL A 41 -14.21 0.20 -2.27
CA VAL A 41 -14.58 -0.44 -0.99
C VAL A 41 -13.97 -1.83 -0.82
N GLU A 42 -13.60 -2.46 -1.93
CA GLU A 42 -13.00 -3.79 -2.04
C GLU A 42 -11.54 -3.82 -1.56
N VAL A 43 -10.92 -2.65 -1.32
CA VAL A 43 -9.54 -2.54 -0.81
C VAL A 43 -9.57 -2.17 0.67
N GLU A 44 -8.92 -2.99 1.50
CA GLU A 44 -8.73 -2.68 2.91
C GLU A 44 -7.73 -1.53 3.05
N ILE A 45 -8.16 -0.40 3.62
CA ILE A 45 -7.25 0.71 3.95
C ILE A 45 -6.77 0.54 5.39
N VAL A 46 -5.46 0.42 5.56
CA VAL A 46 -4.80 0.32 6.86
C VAL A 46 -3.93 1.55 7.09
N GLU A 47 -4.17 2.22 8.22
CA GLU A 47 -3.28 3.27 8.69
C GLU A 47 -2.05 2.64 9.33
N SER A 48 -0.87 3.00 8.81
CA SER A 48 0.40 2.42 9.22
C SER A 48 1.56 3.37 8.94
N ASP A 49 2.51 3.43 9.88
CA ASP A 49 3.81 4.04 9.63
C ASP A 49 4.80 3.00 9.10
N MET A 50 5.30 3.23 7.88
CA MET A 50 6.31 2.39 7.24
C MET A 50 7.70 2.45 7.90
N THR A 51 7.90 3.33 8.88
CA THR A 51 9.12 3.42 9.68
C THR A 51 9.00 2.68 11.02
N ASP A 52 7.79 2.26 11.41
CA ASP A 52 7.54 1.48 12.62
C ASP A 52 7.41 -0.02 12.27
N PRO A 53 8.33 -0.88 12.74
CA PRO A 53 8.29 -2.31 12.42
C PRO A 53 7.09 -3.04 13.06
N ALA A 54 6.54 -2.57 14.18
CA ALA A 54 5.35 -3.19 14.78
C ALA A 54 4.10 -2.94 13.92
N ASP A 55 3.97 -1.72 13.40
CA ASP A 55 2.92 -1.35 12.46
C ASP A 55 3.01 -2.15 11.15
N LEU A 56 4.23 -2.30 10.61
CA LEU A 56 4.45 -3.12 9.41
C LEU A 56 4.11 -4.59 9.63
N ARG A 57 4.47 -5.19 10.77
CA ARG A 57 4.12 -6.58 11.06
C ARG A 57 2.61 -6.79 11.09
N ARG A 58 1.87 -5.89 11.75
CA ARG A 58 0.41 -5.92 11.78
C ARG A 58 -0.18 -5.75 10.37
N ALA A 59 0.39 -4.85 9.58
CA ALA A 59 -0.06 -4.53 8.24
C ALA A 59 0.20 -5.65 7.21
N LEU A 60 1.29 -6.40 7.37
CA LEU A 60 1.70 -7.45 6.44
C LEU A 60 1.21 -8.85 6.83
N ASP A 61 0.60 -9.01 8.00
CA ASP A 61 0.02 -10.28 8.43
C ASP A 61 -0.99 -10.80 7.38
N GLY A 62 -0.77 -12.03 6.93
CA GLY A 62 -1.58 -12.71 5.91
C GLY A 62 -1.40 -12.21 4.47
N ILE A 63 -0.40 -11.38 4.18
CA ILE A 63 -0.15 -10.85 2.83
C ILE A 63 0.86 -11.71 2.07
N ASP A 64 0.44 -12.32 0.96
CA ASP A 64 1.31 -13.16 0.11
C ASP A 64 2.30 -12.35 -0.76
N ARG A 65 1.92 -11.14 -1.17
CA ARG A 65 2.71 -10.30 -2.09
C ARG A 65 2.50 -8.82 -1.79
N ALA A 66 3.58 -8.06 -1.91
CA ALA A 66 3.53 -6.61 -1.73
C ALA A 66 4.12 -5.86 -2.93
N PHE A 67 3.52 -4.71 -3.23
CA PHE A 67 4.03 -3.77 -4.21
C PHE A 67 4.53 -2.51 -3.50
N LEU A 68 5.82 -2.21 -3.63
CA LEU A 68 6.43 -1.01 -3.06
C LEU A 68 6.92 -0.08 -4.17
N LYS A 69 6.34 1.12 -4.24
CA LYS A 69 6.90 2.20 -5.05
C LYS A 69 8.06 2.83 -4.28
N LYS A 70 9.28 2.73 -4.83
CA LYS A 70 10.46 3.38 -4.25
C LYS A 70 10.23 4.90 -4.19
N VAL A 71 10.03 5.43 -2.99
CA VAL A 71 10.20 6.85 -2.68
C VAL A 71 11.63 6.99 -2.17
N VAL A 72 12.33 8.05 -2.53
CA VAL A 72 13.82 8.22 -2.46
C VAL A 72 14.38 8.26 -1.02
N HIS A 73 13.69 7.74 0.00
CA HIS A 73 14.12 7.75 1.40
C HIS A 73 14.18 6.30 1.94
N ASP A 74 14.98 6.06 3.00
CA ASP A 74 15.36 4.74 3.56
C ASP A 74 14.22 3.79 3.99
N ASN A 75 12.96 4.23 3.91
CA ASN A 75 11.76 3.46 4.26
C ASN A 75 11.65 2.12 3.50
N GLY A 76 12.24 2.02 2.31
CA GLY A 76 12.23 0.78 1.52
C GLY A 76 13.03 -0.36 2.16
N ASN A 77 14.10 -0.05 2.91
CA ASN A 77 14.91 -1.08 3.57
C ASN A 77 14.17 -1.66 4.79
N HIS A 78 13.47 -0.81 5.54
CA HIS A 78 12.69 -1.25 6.70
C HIS A 78 11.51 -2.14 6.30
N PHE A 79 10.82 -1.75 5.22
CA PHE A 79 9.78 -2.58 4.62
C PHE A 79 10.31 -3.96 4.19
N ALA A 80 11.43 -4.00 3.47
CA ALA A 80 12.00 -5.25 2.96
C ALA A 80 12.44 -6.18 4.10
N ALA A 81 13.01 -5.63 5.18
CA ALA A 81 13.40 -6.42 6.35
C ALA A 81 12.18 -7.12 6.98
N VAL A 82 11.12 -6.36 7.28
CA VAL A 82 9.91 -6.95 7.89
C VAL A 82 9.20 -7.92 6.95
N ALA A 83 9.10 -7.60 5.65
CA ALA A 83 8.46 -8.49 4.66
C ALA A 83 9.15 -9.86 4.57
N SER A 84 10.46 -9.92 4.80
CA SER A 84 11.21 -11.19 4.81
C SER A 84 11.01 -12.04 6.07
N GLU A 85 10.48 -11.46 7.15
CA GLU A 85 10.22 -12.18 8.41
C GLU A 85 8.82 -12.80 8.47
N VAL A 86 7.87 -12.28 7.69
CA VAL A 86 6.45 -12.64 7.74
C VAL A 86 5.98 -13.53 6.59
N GLY A 87 6.87 -13.81 5.62
CA GLY A 87 6.65 -14.77 4.52
C GLY A 87 7.57 -15.97 4.63
#